data_AF-A0A0D8XRU9-F1
#
_entry.id   AF-A0A0D8XRU9-F1
#
_cell.length_a   1.000
_cell.length_b   1.000
_cell.length_c   1.000
_cell.angle_alpha   90.00
_cell.angle_beta   90.00
_cell.angle_gamma   90.00
#
_symmetry.space_group_name_H-M   'P 1'
#
loop_
_entity.id
_entity.type
_entity.pdbx_description
1 polymer ?
#
loop_
_entity_poly.entity_id
_entity_poly.type
_entity_poly.pdbx_seq_one_letter_code
_entity_poly.pdbx_strand_id
1 'polypeptide(L)'
;MFTNHPDLRRYFKGAESFTAEDVQKSERFDKQGQRILLAVYILANTFDDEPTFRAYARETINRHRVYKMDPNLWLAFFTVFVNFLDSRGGVTEEQKAAWKTLGGVFNEECQSHLKDLGLPYVKQDLAYFYG
;
A
#
# COMPACT_ATOMS: atom_id res chain seq x y z
N MET A 1 4.30 -10.02 5.37
CA MET A 1 2.88 -9.88 5.02
C MET A 1 2.12 -11.19 5.20
N PHE A 2 2.41 -12.26 4.43
CA PHE A 2 1.61 -13.51 4.45
C PHE A 2 1.52 -14.21 5.83
N THR A 3 2.54 -14.07 6.69
CA THR A 3 2.52 -14.59 8.07
C THR A 3 1.60 -13.79 8.99
N ASN A 4 1.66 -12.46 8.92
CA ASN A 4 1.02 -11.57 9.91
C ASN A 4 -0.38 -11.10 9.48
N HIS A 5 -0.69 -11.17 8.18
CA HIS A 5 -1.97 -10.79 7.59
C HIS A 5 -2.48 -11.89 6.64
N PRO A 6 -2.71 -13.11 7.15
CA PRO A 6 -3.07 -14.27 6.32
C PRO A 6 -4.42 -14.12 5.62
N ASP A 7 -5.31 -13.27 6.12
CA ASP A 7 -6.61 -12.93 5.53
C ASP A 7 -6.46 -12.20 4.19
N LEU A 8 -5.40 -11.40 4.02
CA LEU A 8 -5.13 -10.64 2.79
C LEU A 8 -4.67 -11.53 1.63
N ARG A 9 -4.27 -12.78 1.91
CA ARG A 9 -3.87 -13.76 0.87
C ARG A 9 -5.00 -14.03 -0.13
N ARG A 10 -6.26 -13.77 0.24
CA ARG A 10 -7.44 -13.89 -0.65
C ARG A 10 -7.34 -13.10 -1.96
N TYR A 11 -6.52 -12.04 -2.00
CA TYR A 11 -6.28 -11.25 -3.21
C TYR A 11 -5.18 -11.83 -4.11
N PHE A 12 -4.42 -12.81 -3.63
CA PHE A 12 -3.31 -13.43 -4.34
C PHE A 12 -3.73 -14.78 -4.90
N LYS A 13 -4.44 -14.76 -6.04
CA LYS A 13 -4.99 -15.97 -6.67
C LYS A 13 -3.94 -17.07 -6.87
N GLY A 14 -4.25 -18.29 -6.45
CA GLY A 14 -3.35 -19.46 -6.45
C GLY A 14 -2.34 -19.49 -5.31
N ALA A 15 -2.36 -18.51 -4.41
CA ALA A 15 -1.47 -18.39 -3.25
C ALA A 15 -2.24 -18.13 -1.95
N GLU A 16 -3.55 -18.40 -1.93
CA GLU A 16 -4.43 -18.12 -0.79
C GLU A 16 -4.01 -18.86 0.48
N SER A 17 -3.40 -20.04 0.34
CA SER A 17 -2.92 -20.88 1.44
C SER A 17 -1.41 -20.83 1.67
N PHE A 18 -0.66 -20.00 0.91
CA PHE A 18 0.80 -19.98 1.00
C PHE A 18 1.27 -19.62 2.41
N THR A 19 2.26 -20.37 2.89
CA THR A 19 3.05 -20.09 4.08
C THR A 19 4.21 -19.13 3.76
N ALA A 20 4.97 -18.72 4.78
CA ALA A 20 6.19 -17.95 4.58
C ALA A 20 7.24 -18.70 3.74
N GLU A 21 7.35 -20.02 3.94
CA GLU A 21 8.30 -20.86 3.21
C GLU A 21 7.91 -20.98 1.73
N ASP A 22 6.62 -21.13 1.43
CA ASP A 22 6.13 -21.16 0.05
C ASP A 22 6.44 -19.85 -0.69
N VAL A 23 6.25 -18.71 -0.01
CA VAL A 23 6.57 -17.39 -0.58
C VAL A 23 8.06 -17.26 -0.85
N GLN A 24 8.93 -17.68 0.08
CA GLN A 24 10.39 -17.58 -0.06
C GLN A 24 10.95 -18.42 -1.22
N LYS A 25 10.27 -19.51 -1.60
CA LYS A 25 10.69 -20.39 -2.70
C LYS A 25 10.00 -20.05 -4.03
N SER A 26 9.19 -18.99 -4.07
CA SER A 26 8.33 -18.68 -5.21
C SER A 26 8.90 -17.57 -6.08
N GLU A 27 9.28 -17.92 -7.32
CA GLU A 27 9.74 -16.94 -8.32
C GLU A 27 8.68 -15.85 -8.60
N ARG A 28 7.39 -16.21 -8.51
CA ARG A 28 6.28 -15.24 -8.60
C ARG A 28 6.44 -14.14 -7.56
N PHE A 29 6.75 -14.51 -6.32
CA PHE A 29 6.88 -13.56 -5.22
C PHE A 29 8.25 -12.88 -5.17
N ASP A 30 9.29 -13.45 -5.77
CA ASP A 30 10.52 -12.72 -6.04
C ASP A 30 10.26 -11.54 -6.99
N LYS A 31 9.58 -11.81 -8.12
CA LYS A 31 9.18 -10.78 -9.10
C LYS A 31 8.22 -9.77 -8.50
N GLN A 32 7.21 -10.23 -7.76
CA GLN A 32 6.24 -9.33 -7.14
C GLN A 32 6.86 -8.50 -6.01
N GLY A 33 7.79 -9.08 -5.25
CA GLY A 33 8.56 -8.40 -4.20
C GLY A 33 9.38 -7.23 -4.76
N GLN A 34 10.06 -7.45 -5.89
CA GLN A 34 10.77 -6.36 -6.60
C GLN A 34 9.82 -5.26 -7.09
N ARG A 35 8.66 -5.62 -7.63
CA ARG A 35 7.66 -4.64 -8.11
C ARG A 35 7.10 -3.77 -6.99
N ILE A 36 6.75 -4.37 -5.84
CA ILE A 36 6.22 -3.59 -4.72
C ILE A 36 7.30 -2.72 -4.09
N LEU A 37 8.55 -3.21 -4.00
CA LEU A 37 9.65 -2.41 -3.47
C LEU A 37 9.92 -1.20 -4.37
N LEU A 38 10.00 -1.40 -5.69
CA LEU A 38 10.11 -0.31 -6.66
C LEU A 38 8.97 0.73 -6.50
N ALA A 39 7.72 0.26 -6.36
CA ALA A 39 6.58 1.15 -6.21
C ALA A 39 6.71 2.04 -4.96
N VAL A 40 7.19 1.48 -3.85
CA VAL A 40 7.41 2.26 -2.62
C VAL A 40 8.56 3.25 -2.77
N TYR A 41 9.64 2.88 -3.48
CA TYR A 41 10.70 3.83 -3.81
C TYR A 41 10.18 4.99 -4.66
N ILE A 42 9.33 4.73 -5.67
CA ILE A 42 8.72 5.77 -6.48
C ILE A 42 7.92 6.72 -5.58
N LEU A 43 7.03 6.19 -4.74
CA LEU A 43 6.23 7.01 -3.82
C LEU A 43 7.09 7.92 -2.93
N ALA A 44 8.16 7.37 -2.34
CA ALA A 44 9.05 8.15 -1.48
C ALA A 44 9.83 9.22 -2.25
N ASN A 45 10.34 8.90 -3.44
CA ASN A 45 11.19 9.82 -4.22
C ASN A 45 10.39 10.87 -5.00
N THR A 46 9.09 10.67 -5.21
CA THR A 46 8.24 11.65 -5.88
C THR A 46 7.39 12.45 -4.90
N PHE A 47 7.51 12.24 -3.58
CA PHE A 47 6.61 12.87 -2.61
C PHE A 47 6.65 14.41 -2.67
N ASP A 48 7.83 14.99 -2.86
CA ASP A 48 8.01 16.44 -3.01
C ASP A 48 7.55 16.97 -4.39
N ASP A 49 7.33 16.08 -5.37
CA ASP A 49 6.70 16.37 -6.66
C ASP A 49 5.24 15.87 -6.63
N GLU A 50 4.40 16.60 -5.89
CA GLU A 50 3.01 16.22 -5.60
C GLU A 50 2.20 15.83 -6.85
N PRO A 51 2.27 16.54 -8.00
CA PRO A 51 1.60 16.11 -9.22
C PRO A 51 1.98 14.70 -9.69
N THR A 52 3.28 14.37 -9.67
CA THR A 52 3.78 13.05 -10.06
C THR A 52 3.38 11.99 -9.05
N PHE A 53 3.50 12.28 -7.75
CA PHE A 53 3.05 11.38 -6.67
C PHE A 53 1.58 11.00 -6.82
N ARG A 54 0.69 11.99 -6.96
CA ARG A 54 -0.75 11.77 -7.09
C ARG A 54 -1.09 11.03 -8.39
N ALA A 55 -0.41 11.35 -9.50
CA ALA A 55 -0.56 10.60 -10.74
C ALA A 55 -0.19 9.11 -10.57
N TYR A 56 0.90 8.81 -9.87
CA TYR A 56 1.31 7.45 -9.58
C TYR A 56 0.35 6.71 -8.64
N ALA A 57 -0.24 7.41 -7.65
CA ALA A 57 -1.29 6.85 -6.81
C ALA A 57 -2.53 6.43 -7.64
N ARG A 58 -3.02 7.29 -8.53
CA ARG A 58 -4.12 6.97 -9.44
C ARG A 58 -3.81 5.80 -10.37
N GLU A 59 -2.60 5.74 -10.92
CA GLU A 59 -2.17 4.61 -11.75
C GLU A 59 -2.09 3.31 -10.94
N THR A 60 -1.67 3.39 -9.68
CA THR A 60 -1.68 2.26 -8.76
C THR A 60 -3.12 1.74 -8.56
N ILE A 61 -4.09 2.62 -8.29
CA ILE A 61 -5.52 2.24 -8.23
C ILE A 61 -5.97 1.53 -9.51
N ASN A 62 -5.68 2.12 -10.68
CA ASN A 62 -6.11 1.59 -11.98
C ASN A 62 -5.63 0.14 -12.19
N ARG A 63 -4.39 -0.16 -11.82
CA ARG A 63 -3.81 -1.51 -11.92
C ARG A 63 -4.38 -2.51 -10.91
N HIS A 64 -4.93 -2.03 -9.80
CA HIS A 64 -5.45 -2.87 -8.73
C HIS A 64 -6.98 -3.07 -8.77
N ARG A 65 -7.70 -2.31 -9.58
CA ARG A 65 -9.17 -2.41 -9.71
C ARG A 65 -9.68 -3.83 -9.96
N VAL A 66 -8.89 -4.65 -10.67
CA VAL A 66 -9.22 -6.05 -11.01
C VAL A 66 -9.34 -6.94 -9.77
N TYR A 67 -8.68 -6.58 -8.67
CA TYR A 67 -8.69 -7.37 -7.42
C TYR A 67 -9.85 -7.00 -6.49
N LYS A 68 -10.59 -5.91 -6.78
CA LYS A 68 -11.73 -5.44 -6.00
C LYS A 68 -11.42 -5.40 -4.49
N MET A 69 -10.28 -4.81 -4.16
CA MET A 69 -9.81 -4.70 -2.79
C MET A 69 -10.74 -3.82 -1.94
N ASP A 70 -10.86 -4.16 -0.66
CA ASP A 70 -11.47 -3.26 0.33
C ASP A 70 -10.73 -1.90 0.33
N PRO A 71 -11.43 -0.77 0.16
CA PRO A 71 -10.81 0.54 0.05
C PRO A 71 -10.07 0.99 1.31
N ASN A 72 -10.32 0.41 2.49
CA ASN A 72 -9.52 0.70 3.70
C ASN A 72 -8.07 0.20 3.59
N LEU A 73 -7.80 -0.74 2.69
CA LEU A 73 -6.47 -1.35 2.55
C LEU A 73 -5.42 -0.40 1.97
N TRP A 74 -5.86 0.69 1.31
CA TRP A 74 -4.94 1.70 0.76
C TRP A 74 -4.12 2.38 1.85
N LEU A 75 -4.74 2.74 2.98
CA LEU A 75 -4.02 3.26 4.14
C LEU A 75 -3.36 2.13 4.96
N ALA A 76 -4.05 1.00 5.15
CA ALA A 76 -3.54 -0.11 5.97
C ALA A 76 -2.24 -0.72 5.44
N PHE A 77 -1.97 -0.61 4.13
CA PHE A 77 -0.70 -1.02 3.52
C PHE A 77 0.52 -0.43 4.25
N PHE A 78 0.48 0.85 4.62
CA PHE A 78 1.63 1.52 5.22
C PHE A 78 1.93 0.99 6.62
N THR A 79 0.93 0.55 7.39
CA THR A 79 1.15 -0.19 8.64
C THR A 79 1.90 -1.50 8.39
N VAL A 80 1.50 -2.27 7.38
CA VAL A 80 2.17 -3.53 7.00
C VAL A 80 3.61 -3.25 6.58
N PHE A 81 3.84 -2.19 5.80
CA PHE A 81 5.15 -1.86 5.27
C PHE A 81 6.11 -1.33 6.36
N VAL A 82 5.66 -0.44 7.24
CA VAL A 82 6.46 0.05 8.37
C VAL A 82 6.82 -1.10 9.31
N ASN A 83 5.88 -1.98 9.64
CA ASN A 83 6.18 -3.17 10.46
C ASN A 83 7.22 -4.09 9.78
N PHE A 84 7.17 -4.20 8.45
CA PHE A 84 8.20 -4.92 7.70
C PHE A 84 9.56 -4.24 7.80
N LEU A 85 9.66 -2.93 7.60
CA LEU A 85 10.93 -2.20 7.74
C LEU A 85 11.50 -2.33 9.16
N ASP A 86 10.64 -2.22 10.18
CA ASP A 86 11.04 -2.33 11.58
C ASP A 86 11.65 -3.71 11.88
N SER A 87 11.07 -4.77 11.32
CA SER A 87 11.61 -6.13 11.40
C SER A 87 12.95 -6.35 10.67
N ARG A 88 13.43 -5.39 9.86
CA ARG A 88 14.65 -5.50 9.03
C ARG A 88 15.82 -4.62 9.48
N GLY A 89 15.67 -3.88 10.56
CA GLY A 89 16.73 -2.99 11.06
C GLY A 89 16.24 -1.82 11.90
N GLY A 90 14.94 -1.76 12.20
CA GLY A 90 14.31 -0.67 12.94
C GLY A 90 13.91 0.51 12.04
N VAL A 91 12.88 1.23 12.48
CA VAL A 91 12.43 2.50 11.88
C VAL A 91 12.38 3.54 12.99
N THR A 92 12.97 4.72 12.79
CA THR A 92 12.92 5.80 13.78
C THR A 92 11.50 6.35 13.90
N GLU A 93 11.18 7.01 15.02
CA GLU A 93 9.86 7.64 15.18
C GLU A 93 9.61 8.73 14.13
N GLU A 94 10.65 9.46 13.72
CA GLU A 94 10.58 10.43 12.62
C GLU A 94 10.24 9.75 11.29
N GLN A 95 10.88 8.63 10.97
CA GLN A 95 10.57 7.86 9.76
C GLN A 95 9.15 7.26 9.80
N LYS A 96 8.69 6.78 10.98
CA LYS A 96 7.30 6.31 11.16
C LYS A 96 6.30 7.45 10.91
N ALA A 97 6.58 8.64 11.43
CA ALA A 97 5.76 9.82 11.20
C ALA A 97 5.74 10.21 9.70
N ALA A 98 6.89 10.16 9.03
CA ALA A 98 6.98 10.41 7.59
C ALA A 98 6.15 9.41 6.77
N TRP A 99 6.22 8.10 7.08
CA TRP A 99 5.38 7.08 6.43
C TRP A 99 3.89 7.29 6.69
N LYS A 100 3.52 7.73 7.90
CA LYS A 100 2.13 8.05 8.24
C LYS A 100 1.62 9.22 7.38
N THR A 101 2.41 10.29 7.25
CA THR A 101 2.08 11.43 6.39
C THR A 101 1.94 11.01 4.94
N LEU A 102 2.95 10.34 4.38
CA LEU A 102 2.94 9.85 3.00
C LEU A 102 1.73 8.95 2.75
N GLY A 103 1.45 8.01 3.65
CA GLY A 103 0.32 7.10 3.54
C GLY A 103 -1.03 7.81 3.61
N GLY A 104 -1.14 8.87 4.41
CA GLY A 104 -2.31 9.73 4.47
C GLY A 104 -2.61 10.40 3.13
N VAL A 105 -1.62 11.09 2.54
CA VAL A 105 -1.74 11.76 1.24
C VAL A 105 -2.01 10.75 0.12
N PHE A 106 -1.32 9.59 0.13
CA PHE A 106 -1.58 8.52 -0.84
C PHE A 106 -3.02 8.03 -0.76
N ASN A 107 -3.51 7.76 0.45
CA ASN A 107 -4.87 7.28 0.65
C ASN A 107 -5.91 8.34 0.27
N GLU A 108 -5.71 9.62 0.61
CA GLU A 108 -6.59 10.71 0.19
C GLU A 108 -6.80 10.69 -1.33
N GLU A 109 -5.71 10.67 -2.10
CA GLU A 109 -5.75 10.61 -3.57
C GLU A 109 -6.45 9.33 -4.07
N CYS A 110 -6.14 8.19 -3.46
CA CYS A 110 -6.74 6.91 -3.80
C CYS A 110 -8.26 6.91 -3.61
N GLN A 111 -8.76 7.41 -2.48
CA GLN A 111 -10.20 7.48 -2.22
C GLN A 111 -10.91 8.45 -3.17
N SER A 112 -10.28 9.60 -3.45
CA SER A 112 -10.81 10.58 -4.41
C SER A 112 -10.94 9.95 -5.80
N HIS A 113 -9.89 9.28 -6.29
CA HIS A 113 -9.91 8.65 -7.61
C HIS A 113 -10.85 7.45 -7.69
N LEU A 114 -10.97 6.64 -6.63
CA LEU A 114 -11.98 5.56 -6.58
C LEU A 114 -13.40 6.11 -6.72
N LYS A 115 -13.71 7.23 -6.05
CA LYS A 115 -15.00 7.91 -6.16
C LYS A 115 -15.25 8.39 -7.60
N ASP A 116 -14.26 9.01 -8.24
CA ASP A 116 -14.38 9.51 -9.62
C ASP A 116 -14.59 8.38 -10.64
N LEU A 117 -14.02 7.20 -10.38
CA LEU A 117 -14.25 5.99 -11.17
C LEU A 117 -15.58 5.28 -10.88
N GLY A 118 -16.38 5.76 -9.91
CA GLY A 118 -17.60 5.08 -9.48
C GLY A 118 -17.35 3.73 -8.79
N LEU A 119 -16.17 3.55 -8.18
CA LEU A 119 -15.78 2.34 -7.45
C LEU A 119 -16.00 2.52 -5.93
N PRO A 120 -16.05 1.42 -5.15
CA PRO A 120 -16.12 1.50 -3.69
C PRO A 120 -14.98 2.34 -3.11
N TYR A 121 -15.32 3.31 -2.26
CA TYR A 121 -14.39 4.22 -1.59
C TYR A 121 -14.84 4.48 -0.14
N VAL A 122 -13.93 4.95 0.70
CA VAL A 122 -14.22 5.41 2.06
C VAL A 122 -14.18 6.92 2.09
N LYS A 123 -15.28 7.53 2.56
CA LYS A 123 -15.34 8.98 2.73
C LYS A 123 -14.30 9.40 3.78
N GLN A 124 -13.37 10.26 3.39
CA GLN A 124 -12.43 10.87 4.31
C GLN A 124 -13.17 11.95 5.10
N ASP A 125 -13.29 11.79 6.41
CA ASP A 125 -13.74 12.88 7.28
C ASP A 125 -12.55 13.82 7.51
N LEU A 126 -12.62 15.03 6.93
CA LEU A 126 -11.59 16.07 6.95
C LEU A 126 -11.18 16.53 8.37
N ALA A 127 -11.84 16.04 9.43
CA ALA A 127 -11.58 16.41 10.81
C ALA A 127 -10.26 15.81 11.38
N TYR A 128 -9.69 14.77 10.76
CA TYR A 128 -8.52 14.06 11.31
C TYR A 128 -7.15 14.59 10.90
N PHE A 129 -7.08 15.52 9.94
CA PHE A 129 -5.80 16.01 9.41
C PHE A 129 -5.42 17.44 9.87
N TYR A 130 -6.29 18.10 10.64
CA TYR A 130 -6.06 19.44 11.19
C TYR A 130 -6.21 19.53 12.72
N GLY A 131 -6.14 18.38 13.42
CA GLY A 131 -6.21 18.28 14.88
C GLY A 131 -4.86 17.95 15.51
#